data_AF-A0A117Q8K8-F1
#
_entry.id   AF-A0A117Q8K8-F1
#
_cell.length_a   1.000
_cell.length_b   1.000
_cell.length_c   1.000
_cell.angle_alpha   90.00
_cell.angle_beta   90.00
_cell.angle_gamma   90.00
#
_symmetry.space_group_name_H-M   'P 1'
#
loop_
_entity.id
_entity.type
_entity.pdbx_description
1 polymer ?
#
loop_
_entity_poly.entity_id
_entity_poly.type
_entity_poly.pdbx_seq_one_letter_code
_entity_poly.pdbx_strand_id
1 'polypeptide(L)'
;MGGEQPLSRLDALRFARRVVEQQAVRQLELIDRWIAEEERREAERRRGEQMRPAPADWLIQHGLNQANVDAVHVGGCWAAKKSGRCRPATREQALDALRNQVPPCVHCQPDHSLRHRLKRERPGQHAGRG
;
A
#
# COMPACT_ATOMS: atom_id res chain seq x y z
N MET A 1 17.29 -74.34 5.99
CA MET A 1 16.36 -73.75 5.00
C MET A 1 15.20 -73.10 5.77
N GLY A 2 15.39 -71.88 6.28
CA GLY A 2 14.36 -71.15 7.03
C GLY A 2 13.40 -70.47 6.05
N GLY A 3 12.16 -70.92 6.00
CA GLY A 3 11.14 -70.39 5.11
C GLY A 3 10.76 -68.96 5.52
N GLU A 4 10.82 -68.05 4.55
CA GLU A 4 10.36 -66.68 4.71
C GLU A 4 8.84 -66.69 4.79
N GLN A 5 8.32 -66.56 6.00
CA GLN A 5 6.88 -66.63 6.25
C GLN A 5 6.23 -65.35 5.70
N PRO A 6 5.24 -65.45 4.80
CA PRO A 6 4.65 -64.28 4.16
C PRO A 6 3.97 -63.38 5.19
N LEU A 7 4.15 -62.07 5.04
CA LEU A 7 3.58 -61.05 5.93
C LEU A 7 2.08 -61.28 6.12
N SER A 8 1.64 -61.32 7.37
CA SER A 8 0.22 -61.43 7.67
C SER A 8 -0.52 -60.15 7.25
N ARG A 9 -1.82 -60.28 6.95
CA ARG A 9 -2.68 -59.11 6.69
C ARG A 9 -2.67 -58.11 7.85
N LEU A 10 -2.53 -58.59 9.09
CA LEU A 10 -2.46 -57.73 10.27
C LEU A 10 -1.17 -56.89 10.29
N ASP A 11 -0.04 -57.47 9.90
CA ASP A 11 1.24 -56.76 9.82
C ASP A 11 1.24 -55.70 8.72
N ALA A 12 0.64 -56.03 7.56
CA ALA A 12 0.44 -55.07 6.48
C ALA A 12 -0.42 -53.87 6.93
N LEU A 13 -1.51 -54.11 7.66
CA LEU A 13 -2.37 -53.04 8.17
C LEU A 13 -1.68 -52.18 9.24
N ARG A 14 -0.91 -52.79 10.15
CA ARG A 14 -0.10 -52.05 11.14
C ARG A 14 0.97 -51.20 10.47
N PHE A 15 1.61 -51.72 9.43
CA PHE A 15 2.57 -50.97 8.64
C PHE A 15 1.90 -49.78 7.92
N ALA A 16 0.79 -50.02 7.22
CA ALA A 16 0.04 -48.97 6.54
C ALA A 16 -0.39 -47.85 7.50
N ARG A 17 -0.87 -48.20 8.70
CA ARG A 17 -1.20 -47.22 9.75
C ARG A 17 0.00 -46.33 10.09
N ARG A 18 1.16 -46.92 10.38
CA ARG A 18 2.37 -46.13 10.72
C ARG A 18 2.81 -45.21 9.58
N VAL A 19 2.75 -45.70 8.34
CA VAL A 19 3.10 -44.88 7.16
C VAL A 19 2.16 -43.69 7.04
N VAL A 20 0.85 -43.91 7.17
CA VAL A 20 -0.15 -42.83 7.10
C VAL A 20 0.06 -41.83 8.24
N GLU A 21 0.32 -42.29 9.46
CA GLU A 21 0.60 -41.41 10.61
C GLU A 21 1.85 -40.55 10.37
N GLN A 22 2.96 -41.17 9.94
CA GLN A 22 4.20 -40.45 9.65
C GLN A 22 4.03 -39.45 8.49
N GLN A 23 3.31 -39.83 7.44
CA GLN A 23 3.02 -38.95 6.33
C GLN A 23 2.14 -37.78 6.78
N ALA A 24 1.10 -38.03 7.58
CA ALA A 24 0.22 -36.99 8.09
C ALA A 24 0.98 -35.95 8.91
N VAL A 25 1.86 -36.39 9.83
CA VAL A 25 2.71 -35.47 10.62
C VAL A 25 3.55 -34.59 9.70
N ARG A 26 4.24 -35.17 8.72
CA ARG A 26 5.07 -34.41 7.77
C ARG A 26 4.26 -33.43 6.92
N GLN A 27 3.05 -33.80 6.53
CA GLN A 27 2.16 -32.92 5.76
C GLN A 27 1.64 -31.77 6.62
N LEU A 28 1.30 -32.02 7.88
CA LEU A 28 0.88 -30.97 8.82
C LEU A 28 2.01 -29.97 9.03
N GLU A 29 3.25 -30.42 9.27
CA GLU A 29 4.40 -29.51 9.39
C GLU A 29 4.64 -28.63 8.15
N LEU A 30 4.35 -29.16 6.95
CA LEU A 30 4.43 -28.39 5.70
C LEU A 30 3.32 -27.33 5.64
N ILE A 31 2.09 -27.72 5.96
CA ILE A 31 0.93 -26.83 6.00
C ILE A 31 1.16 -25.71 7.03
N ASP A 32 1.61 -26.04 8.23
CA ASP A 32 1.87 -25.07 9.30
C ASP A 32 2.92 -24.03 8.86
N ARG A 33 3.96 -24.44 8.14
CA ARG A 33 4.93 -23.50 7.56
C ARG A 33 4.31 -22.55 6.54
N TRP A 34 3.43 -23.05 5.68
CA TRP A 34 2.73 -22.19 4.71
C TRP A 34 1.76 -21.23 5.38
N ILE A 35 1.04 -21.68 6.41
CA ILE A 35 0.18 -20.83 7.23
C ILE A 35 1.00 -19.70 7.85
N ALA A 36 2.13 -20.02 8.51
CA ALA A 36 2.97 -19.00 9.15
C ALA A 36 3.53 -17.97 8.16
N GLU A 37 3.92 -18.41 6.96
CA GLU A 37 4.37 -17.53 5.89
C GLU A 37 3.24 -16.60 5.41
N GLU A 38 2.03 -17.13 5.24
CA GLU A 38 0.89 -16.35 4.81
C GLU A 38 0.44 -15.35 5.88
N GLU A 39 0.37 -15.78 7.14
CA GLU A 39 0.11 -14.91 8.30
C GLU A 39 1.11 -13.75 8.38
N ARG A 40 2.40 -14.01 8.10
CA ARG A 40 3.42 -12.95 8.04
C ARG A 40 3.10 -11.94 6.95
N ARG A 41 2.78 -12.38 5.74
CA ARG A 41 2.41 -11.50 4.61
C ARG A 41 1.17 -10.68 4.91
N GLU A 42 0.17 -11.27 5.55
CA GLU A 42 -1.03 -10.56 5.97
C GLU A 42 -0.71 -9.50 7.03
N ALA A 43 0.13 -9.83 8.00
CA ALA A 43 0.55 -8.89 9.03
C ALA A 43 1.34 -7.73 8.43
N GLU A 44 2.25 -7.99 7.48
CA GLU A 44 2.98 -6.96 6.74
C GLU A 44 2.03 -6.06 5.93
N ARG A 45 1.04 -6.64 5.24
CA ARG A 45 0.02 -5.88 4.50
C ARG A 45 -0.79 -4.97 5.43
N ARG A 46 -1.32 -5.51 6.54
CA ARG A 46 -2.06 -4.72 7.53
C ARG A 46 -1.21 -3.61 8.13
N ARG A 47 0.06 -3.90 8.47
CA ARG A 47 1.00 -2.89 8.97
C ARG A 47 1.27 -1.82 7.91
N GLY A 48 1.44 -2.21 6.65
CA GLY A 48 1.62 -1.29 5.53
C GLY A 48 0.42 -0.36 5.35
N GLU A 49 -0.80 -0.89 5.47
CA GLU A 49 -2.03 -0.10 5.43
C GLU A 49 -2.18 0.85 6.61
N GLN A 50 -1.88 0.39 7.84
CA GLN A 50 -1.95 1.20 9.05
C GLN A 50 -0.89 2.30 9.09
N MET A 51 0.33 2.01 8.61
CA MET A 51 1.42 2.98 8.55
C MET A 51 1.40 3.84 7.29
N ARG A 52 0.49 3.59 6.35
CA ARG A 52 0.41 4.35 5.10
C ARG A 52 0.11 5.81 5.45
N PRO A 53 0.99 6.76 5.07
CA PRO A 53 0.72 8.16 5.30
C PRO A 53 -0.62 8.54 4.65
N ALA A 54 -1.34 9.46 5.30
CA ALA A 54 -2.51 10.06 4.68
C ALA A 54 -2.15 10.55 3.27
N PRO A 55 -3.01 10.34 2.26
CA PRO A 55 -2.74 10.81 0.92
C PRO A 55 -2.47 12.31 0.95
N ALA A 56 -1.39 12.76 0.29
CA ALA A 56 -1.07 14.17 0.24
C ALA A 56 -2.15 14.95 -0.50
N ASP A 57 -2.54 16.11 0.04
CA ASP A 57 -3.51 17.02 -0.57
C ASP A 57 -3.01 17.64 -1.88
N TRP A 58 -1.70 17.60 -2.14
CA TRP A 58 -1.08 18.17 -3.33
C TRP A 58 -0.01 17.24 -3.89
N LEU A 59 0.10 17.25 -5.22
CA LEU A 59 1.08 16.47 -5.96
C LEU A 59 1.77 17.36 -6.99
N ILE A 60 3.09 17.23 -7.10
CA ILE A 60 3.90 17.89 -8.13
C ILE A 60 4.31 16.83 -9.15
N GLN A 61 3.93 17.04 -10.41
CA GLN A 61 4.33 16.19 -11.52
C GLN A 61 5.67 16.68 -12.09
N HIS A 62 6.64 15.78 -12.14
CA HIS A 62 7.94 16.06 -12.76
C HIS A 62 7.97 15.60 -14.21
N GLY A 63 8.75 16.28 -15.03
CA GLY A 63 9.08 15.96 -16.42
C GLY A 63 9.79 14.62 -16.59
N LEU A 64 10.08 14.26 -17.84
CA LEU A 64 10.99 13.14 -18.14
C LEU A 64 12.40 13.40 -17.58
N ASN A 65 12.82 14.67 -17.61
CA ASN A 65 13.90 15.15 -16.77
C ASN A 65 13.31 15.50 -15.38
N GLN A 66 13.78 14.81 -14.33
CA GLN A 66 13.28 14.99 -12.97
C GLN A 66 13.50 16.41 -12.41
N ALA A 67 14.44 17.18 -12.97
CA ALA A 67 14.66 18.58 -12.61
C ALA A 67 13.52 19.50 -13.08
N ASN A 68 12.79 19.11 -14.12
CA ASN A 68 11.69 19.91 -14.67
C ASN A 68 10.39 19.58 -13.95
N VAL A 69 9.62 20.62 -13.63
CA VAL A 69 8.29 20.48 -13.03
C VAL A 69 7.24 20.77 -14.11
N ASP A 70 6.43 19.77 -14.42
CA ASP A 70 5.44 19.82 -15.51
C ASP A 70 4.12 20.44 -15.06
N ALA A 71 3.61 20.05 -13.87
CA ALA A 71 2.29 20.48 -13.41
C ALA A 71 2.08 20.29 -11.91
N VAL A 72 1.22 21.13 -11.32
CA VAL A 72 0.69 20.95 -9.96
C VAL A 72 -0.68 20.25 -10.03
N HIS A 73 -0.99 19.40 -9.05
CA HIS A 73 -2.26 18.67 -8.95
C HIS A 73 -2.78 18.66 -7.51
N VAL A 74 -4.09 18.47 -7.34
CA VAL A 74 -4.67 18.09 -6.03
C VAL A 74 -4.43 16.59 -5.75
N GLY A 75 -4.45 16.24 -4.48
CA GLY A 75 -4.47 14.87 -3.99
C GLY A 75 -5.63 14.09 -4.60
N GLY A 76 -5.33 12.93 -5.20
CA GLY A 76 -6.35 12.07 -5.82
C GLY A 76 -6.66 12.38 -7.29
N CYS A 77 -5.98 13.33 -7.93
CA CYS A 77 -6.13 13.57 -9.37
C CYS A 77 -5.83 12.30 -10.19
N TRP A 78 -6.75 11.89 -11.07
CA TRP A 78 -6.55 10.70 -11.91
C TRP A 78 -5.38 10.87 -12.89
N ALA A 79 -5.21 12.07 -13.46
CA ALA A 79 -4.13 12.36 -14.41
C ALA A 79 -2.76 12.24 -13.72
N ALA A 80 -2.65 12.74 -12.48
CA ALA A 80 -1.48 12.54 -11.64
C ALA A 80 -1.18 11.06 -11.41
N LYS A 81 -2.21 10.27 -11.03
CA LYS A 81 -2.10 8.82 -10.81
C LYS A 81 -1.64 8.07 -12.05
N LYS A 82 -2.18 8.42 -13.23
CA LYS A 82 -1.81 7.80 -14.51
C LYS A 82 -0.37 8.13 -14.93
N SER A 83 0.14 9.31 -14.56
CA SER A 83 1.47 9.76 -14.99
C SER A 83 2.63 8.94 -14.41
N GLY A 84 2.48 8.38 -13.20
CA GLY A 84 3.55 7.72 -12.46
C GLY A 84 4.72 8.65 -12.04
N ARG A 85 4.65 9.95 -12.35
CA ARG A 85 5.75 10.93 -12.17
C ARG A 85 5.43 12.01 -11.14
N CYS A 86 4.43 11.76 -10.30
CA CYS A 86 3.99 12.70 -9.28
C CYS A 86 4.65 12.39 -7.93
N ARG A 87 5.10 13.43 -7.24
CA ARG A 87 5.57 13.36 -5.86
C ARG A 87 4.63 14.13 -4.92
N PRO A 88 4.40 13.64 -3.70
CA PRO A 88 3.74 14.39 -2.63
C PRO A 88 4.37 15.77 -2.44
N ALA A 89 3.53 16.79 -2.23
CA ALA A 89 3.97 18.15 -1.93
C ALA A 89 3.14 18.73 -0.78
N THR A 90 3.77 19.62 0.00
CA THR A 90 3.02 20.46 0.95
C THR A 90 2.21 21.51 0.21
N ARG A 91 1.27 22.14 0.92
CA ARG A 91 0.49 23.24 0.38
C ARG A 91 1.39 24.41 -0.04
N GLU A 92 2.41 24.71 0.75
CA GLU A 92 3.39 25.78 0.49
C GLU A 92 4.19 25.47 -0.77
N GLN A 93 4.67 24.23 -0.92
CA GLN A 93 5.38 23.80 -2.14
C GLN A 93 4.50 23.89 -3.39
N ALA A 94 3.23 23.51 -3.29
CA ALA A 94 2.28 23.65 -4.38
C ALA A 94 2.02 25.12 -4.74
N LEU A 95 1.86 25.99 -3.74
CA LEU A 95 1.72 27.44 -3.95
C LEU A 95 2.97 28.06 -4.57
N ASP A 96 4.15 27.67 -4.11
CA ASP A 96 5.42 28.17 -4.63
C ASP A 96 5.67 27.70 -6.06
N ALA A 97 5.32 26.44 -6.39
CA ALA A 97 5.36 25.96 -7.78
C ALA A 97 4.44 26.79 -8.69
N LEU A 98 3.20 27.07 -8.26
CA LEU A 98 2.26 27.92 -9.02
C LEU A 98 2.76 29.36 -9.15
N ARG A 99 3.39 29.92 -8.10
CA ARG A 99 4.03 31.24 -8.16
C ARG A 99 5.21 31.28 -9.13
N ASN A 100 5.96 30.19 -9.22
CA ASN A 100 7.04 29.98 -10.19
C ASN A 100 6.53 29.55 -11.57
N GLN A 101 5.26 29.83 -11.90
CA GLN A 101 4.64 29.61 -13.21
C GLN A 101 4.55 28.15 -13.65
N VAL A 102 4.69 27.18 -12.74
CA VAL A 102 4.31 25.79 -13.03
C VAL A 102 2.81 25.76 -13.28
N PRO A 103 2.34 25.18 -14.40
CA PRO A 103 0.93 25.22 -14.73
C PRO A 103 0.10 24.34 -13.77
N PRO A 104 -1.10 24.78 -13.38
CA PRO A 104 -2.05 23.91 -12.69
C PRO A 104 -2.56 22.84 -13.67
N CYS A 105 -2.80 21.63 -13.18
CA CYS A 105 -3.46 20.59 -13.96
C CYS A 105 -4.88 21.03 -14.34
N VAL A 106 -5.17 21.01 -15.64
CA VAL A 106 -6.48 21.40 -16.20
C VAL A 106 -7.65 20.52 -15.72
N HIS A 107 -7.38 19.27 -15.33
CA HIS A 107 -8.42 18.33 -14.90
C HIS A 107 -8.85 18.50 -13.45
N CYS A 108 -7.92 18.88 -12.57
CA CYS A 108 -8.20 19.00 -11.14
C CYS A 108 -8.13 20.44 -10.61
N GLN A 109 -7.68 21.39 -11.43
CA GLN A 109 -7.68 22.83 -11.15
C GLN A 109 -7.25 23.16 -9.72
N PRO A 110 -6.02 22.75 -9.32
CA PRO A 110 -5.54 22.89 -7.95
C PRO A 110 -5.51 24.34 -7.47
N ASP A 111 -5.31 25.29 -8.37
CA ASP A 111 -5.35 26.72 -8.13
C ASP A 111 -6.72 27.19 -7.63
N HIS A 112 -7.82 26.64 -8.13
CA HIS A 112 -9.17 26.94 -7.63
C HIS A 112 -9.36 26.39 -6.22
N SER A 113 -8.89 25.17 -5.97
CA SER A 113 -8.94 24.53 -4.64
C SER A 113 -8.11 25.29 -3.59
N LEU A 114 -6.93 25.79 -3.97
CA LEU A 114 -6.08 26.62 -3.10
C LEU A 114 -6.73 27.96 -2.76
N ARG A 115 -7.48 28.55 -3.70
CA ARG A 115 -8.21 29.81 -3.50
C ARG A 115 -9.44 29.63 -2.60
N HIS A 116 -10.20 28.54 -2.73
CA HIS A 116 -11.43 28.34 -1.96
C HIS A 116 -11.16 27.94 -0.48
N ARG A 117 -10.01 27.30 -0.18
CA ARG A 117 -9.66 26.87 1.19
C ARG A 117 -9.07 27.99 2.07
N LEU A 118 -8.72 29.16 1.50
CA LEU A 118 -8.31 30.36 2.24
C LEU A 118 -9.46 31.02 3.04
N LYS A 119 -10.73 30.73 2.71
CA LYS A 119 -11.88 31.31 3.41
C LYS A 119 -12.28 30.56 4.69
N ARG A 120 -11.79 29.33 4.91
CA ARG A 120 -12.18 28.50 6.08
C ARG A 120 -11.20 28.54 7.25
N GLU A 121 -10.00 29.10 7.07
CA GLU A 121 -8.94 29.15 8.10
C GLU A 121 -8.65 30.57 8.64
N ARG A 122 -9.54 31.54 8.40
CA ARG A 122 -9.50 32.83 9.11
C ARG A 122 -10.34 32.74 10.39
N PRO A 123 -9.77 32.54 11.60
CA PRO A 123 -10.47 32.92 12.82
C PRO A 123 -10.67 34.44 12.81
N GLY A 124 -11.89 34.86 13.16
CA GLY A 124 -12.43 36.19 12.94
C GLY A 124 -11.53 37.33 13.43
N GLN A 125 -11.24 38.27 12.51
CA GLN A 125 -10.88 39.63 12.86
C GLN A 125 -12.10 40.52 12.61
N HIS A 126 -13.04 40.50 13.56
CA HIS A 126 -14.12 41.49 13.66
C HIS A 126 -14.43 41.80 15.14
N ALA A 127 -13.83 42.89 15.62
CA ALA A 127 -14.37 43.94 16.51
C ALA A 127 -13.18 44.90 16.78
N GLY A 128 -13.10 46.15 16.31
CA GLY A 128 -14.16 47.16 16.23
C GLY A 128 -14.37 47.74 17.63
N ARG A 129 -13.50 48.66 18.09
CA ARG A 129 -13.79 50.09 18.29
C ARG A 129 -15.05 50.36 19.13
N GLY A 130 -14.83 50.94 20.31
CA GLY A 130 -15.84 51.46 21.23
C GLY A 130 -15.21 51.67 22.60
#